data_AF-A0A026W2G5-F1
#
_entry.id   AF-A0A026W2G5-F1
#
_cell.length_a   1.000
_cell.length_b   1.000
_cell.length_c   1.000
_cell.angle_alpha   90.00
_cell.angle_beta   90.00
_cell.angle_gamma   90.00
#
_symmetry.space_group_name_H-M   'P 1'
#
loop_
_entity.id
_entity.type
_entity.pdbx_description
1 polymer ?
#
loop_
_entity_poly.entity_id
_entity_poly.type
_entity_poly.pdbx_seq_one_letter_code
_entity_poly.pdbx_strand_id
1 'polypeptide(L)'
;LFVSPRLEKLHGAFHDLINEIANIAQYLPPLQSWMRVKKRRREDMADVNVATNDRVMFTSLPNWYMDDVHQRLNVILRESFQPLNDYVQELRLRFDSIIRKAQEAHYDAMIVAMHAEKKHSFEGYIAKVEDYNQSIQAINGMWLLVIPCAFIIIKCMPDNEYLMMTRLYQSIAKRDLVIHANELRKFIIDEFVKHHWNYNLEICAIFETIKDRVLNVPQTTRELLELGQYMIRATSTLMVEQQDKITLSLRMMSSLIEMTTLNKHHVQLNNTTVQWLKRIRPIYERCAAMYEQMKFELEENLQEEVVILNTHVEDILIIFRLIIMDDMNDVKRIKEYIEDIRNLVYQLERMEKKAEWINAEETLFQFPLSLYPRIKELKENILPFYALVYRGYQWQRDRDVWLDGPFEYLDVQLIENKLNQYLTDFTKTNKQYKTRIKLQMAINYPYSFAGFVDDPDPFQQPAPLKLCYQLTEDVKWFKQFVPLLTIFRNPAVQQLHWDKMSAIAKFDLTPNAGTTFRKLINMNLMEDLEK
;
A
#
# COMPACT_ATOMS: atom_id res chain seq x y z
N LEU A 1 -25.13 38.72 28.97
CA LEU A 1 -25.20 39.76 30.02
C LEU A 1 -26.38 40.70 29.77
N PHE A 2 -27.33 40.82 30.69
CA PHE A 2 -28.46 41.75 30.62
C PHE A 2 -28.73 42.38 31.99
N VAL A 3 -29.30 43.58 32.02
CA VAL A 3 -29.67 44.29 33.26
C VAL A 3 -31.10 43.88 33.66
N SER A 4 -31.30 43.57 34.94
CA SER A 4 -32.61 43.27 35.53
C SER A 4 -32.86 44.18 36.74
N PRO A 5 -33.96 44.95 36.78
CA PRO A 5 -35.01 45.07 35.77
C PRO A 5 -34.52 45.75 34.48
N ARG A 6 -35.19 45.50 33.35
CA ARG A 6 -34.86 46.14 32.06
C ARG A 6 -35.04 47.66 32.18
N LEU A 7 -34.19 48.41 31.48
CA LEU A 7 -34.19 49.87 31.51
C LEU A 7 -35.56 50.47 31.16
N GLU A 8 -36.29 49.86 30.23
CA GLU A 8 -37.67 50.24 29.86
C GLU A 8 -38.65 50.17 31.04
N LYS A 9 -38.56 49.11 31.86
CA LYS A 9 -39.39 48.97 33.06
C LYS A 9 -39.04 50.00 34.13
N LEU A 10 -37.75 50.33 34.22
CA LEU A 10 -37.25 51.31 35.18
C LEU A 10 -37.64 52.74 34.77
N HIS A 11 -37.55 53.08 33.48
CA HIS A 11 -38.07 54.34 32.95
C HIS A 11 -39.60 54.45 33.11
N GLY A 12 -40.33 53.35 32.90
CA GLY A 12 -41.77 53.27 33.15
C GLY A 12 -42.14 53.66 34.58
N ALA A 13 -41.42 53.16 35.58
CA ALA A 13 -41.68 53.49 36.99
C ALA A 13 -41.51 55.00 37.30
N PHE A 14 -40.55 55.69 36.67
CA PHE A 14 -40.41 57.15 36.82
C PHE A 14 -41.56 57.91 36.14
N HIS A 15 -42.04 57.44 34.99
CA HIS A 15 -43.21 58.01 34.34
C HIS A 15 -44.48 57.78 35.16
N ASP A 16 -44.65 56.60 35.74
CA ASP A 16 -45.77 56.30 36.64
C ASP A 16 -45.75 57.20 37.87
N LEU A 17 -44.57 57.47 38.43
CA LEU A 17 -44.41 58.39 39.57
C LEU A 17 -44.77 59.84 39.22
N ILE A 18 -44.44 60.32 38.02
CA ILE A 18 -44.89 61.65 37.55
C ILE A 18 -46.41 61.68 37.38
N ASN A 19 -47.00 60.61 36.86
CA ASN A 19 -48.45 60.49 36.74
C ASN A 19 -49.13 60.49 38.11
N GLU A 20 -48.58 59.79 39.11
CA GLU A 20 -49.08 59.81 40.48
C GLU A 20 -48.96 61.20 41.12
N ILE A 21 -47.83 61.90 40.95
CA ILE A 21 -47.67 63.28 41.44
C ILE A 21 -48.68 64.20 40.78
N ALA A 22 -48.89 64.09 39.47
CA ALA A 22 -49.87 64.89 38.74
C ALA A 22 -51.29 64.62 39.22
N ASN A 23 -51.64 63.35 39.48
CA ASN A 23 -52.93 62.97 40.03
C ASN A 23 -53.13 63.54 41.44
N ILE A 24 -52.12 63.49 42.31
CA ILE A 24 -52.19 64.08 43.66
C ILE A 24 -52.33 65.62 43.57
N ALA A 25 -51.60 66.26 42.65
CA ALA A 25 -51.63 67.70 42.46
C ALA A 25 -52.98 68.23 42.00
N GLN A 26 -53.80 67.42 41.30
CA GLN A 26 -55.17 67.79 40.93
C GLN A 26 -56.09 68.02 42.14
N TYR A 27 -55.79 67.40 43.28
CA TYR A 27 -56.55 67.58 44.51
C TYR A 27 -56.08 68.79 45.35
N LEU A 28 -55.06 69.53 44.89
CA LEU A 28 -54.60 70.74 45.58
C LEU A 28 -55.57 71.91 45.31
N PRO A 29 -56.06 72.59 46.37
CA PRO A 29 -56.97 73.73 46.21
C PRO A 29 -56.26 74.93 45.55
N PRO A 30 -56.87 75.58 44.54
CA PRO A 30 -56.26 76.72 43.85
C PRO A 30 -56.12 77.94 44.79
N LEU A 31 -55.09 78.76 44.62
CA LEU A 31 -54.83 79.93 45.47
C LEU A 31 -56.03 80.92 45.54
N GLN A 32 -56.91 80.92 44.53
CA GLN A 32 -58.16 81.70 44.50
C GLN A 32 -59.22 81.18 45.50
N SER A 33 -59.21 79.91 45.89
CA SER A 33 -60.07 79.44 46.98
C SER A 33 -59.55 79.91 48.35
N TRP A 34 -58.27 80.27 48.44
CA TRP A 34 -57.63 80.82 49.64
C TRP A 34 -57.76 82.35 49.69
N MET A 35 -57.66 83.03 48.55
CA MET A 35 -57.94 84.47 48.44
C MET A 35 -59.42 84.71 48.10
N ARG A 36 -60.24 85.05 49.10
CA ARG A 36 -61.58 85.61 48.88
C ARG A 36 -61.51 86.94 48.12
N VAL A 37 -61.38 86.90 46.79
CA VAL A 37 -61.45 88.08 45.93
C VAL A 37 -62.91 88.52 45.83
N LYS A 38 -63.30 89.51 46.65
CA LYS A 38 -64.60 90.21 46.50
C LYS A 38 -64.60 91.03 45.22
N LYS A 39 -65.28 90.57 44.16
CA LYS A 39 -65.71 91.43 43.05
C LYS A 39 -66.64 92.53 43.61
N ARG A 40 -66.22 93.80 43.51
CA ARG A 40 -67.02 94.97 43.89
C ARG A 40 -68.10 95.20 42.82
N ARG A 41 -69.38 94.91 43.12
CA ARG A 41 -70.54 95.37 42.34
C ARG A 41 -70.83 96.83 42.69
N ARG A 42 -71.07 97.68 41.70
CA ARG A 42 -71.80 98.95 41.83
C ARG A 42 -73.29 98.61 41.73
N GLU A 43 -74.07 99.11 42.68
CA GLU A 43 -75.53 99.01 42.72
C GLU A 43 -76.13 99.90 41.62
N ASP A 44 -77.07 99.37 40.85
CA ASP A 44 -78.43 99.93 40.75
C ASP A 44 -79.39 98.91 40.11
N MET A 45 -80.40 98.56 40.90
CA MET A 45 -81.73 98.00 40.62
C MET A 45 -81.92 96.61 39.96
N ALA A 46 -82.72 95.80 40.67
CA ALA A 46 -83.39 94.51 40.40
C ALA A 46 -83.66 94.18 38.92
N ASP A 47 -83.52 92.96 38.41
CA ASP A 47 -83.82 91.63 38.97
C ASP A 47 -82.89 90.59 38.31
N VAL A 48 -82.29 89.68 39.09
CA VAL A 48 -81.62 88.49 38.52
C VAL A 48 -81.97 87.25 39.33
N ASN A 49 -82.96 86.52 38.83
CA ASN A 49 -83.12 85.10 39.06
C ASN A 49 -82.24 84.37 38.04
N VAL A 50 -81.04 83.94 38.42
CA VAL A 50 -80.22 83.01 37.63
C VAL A 50 -79.59 82.00 38.57
N ALA A 51 -80.19 80.82 38.59
CA ALA A 51 -79.47 79.58 38.82
C ALA A 51 -78.36 79.47 37.78
N THR A 52 -77.11 79.17 38.18
CA THR A 52 -76.26 78.10 37.62
C THR A 52 -74.80 78.26 38.05
N ASN A 53 -74.25 77.17 38.60
CA ASN A 53 -72.87 76.68 38.43
C ASN A 53 -71.70 77.66 38.56
N ASP A 54 -71.08 77.70 39.75
CA ASP A 54 -69.62 77.84 39.84
C ASP A 54 -69.03 76.49 40.28
N ARG A 55 -68.73 75.67 39.28
CA ARG A 55 -67.86 74.49 39.41
C ARG A 55 -66.53 74.98 39.97
N VAL A 56 -66.15 74.48 41.15
CA VAL A 56 -64.76 74.56 41.63
C VAL A 56 -63.92 73.79 40.61
N MET A 57 -63.29 74.53 39.71
CA MET A 57 -62.46 73.98 38.64
C MET A 57 -61.15 73.55 39.31
N PHE A 58 -61.08 72.30 39.74
CA PHE A 58 -59.79 71.64 39.99
C PHE A 58 -59.07 71.61 38.65
N THR A 59 -57.99 72.38 38.53
CA THR A 59 -57.25 72.50 37.27
C THR A 59 -56.52 71.20 37.00
N SER A 60 -57.07 70.34 36.15
CA SER A 60 -56.31 69.28 35.50
C SER A 60 -55.16 69.92 34.73
N LEU A 61 -53.92 69.44 34.94
CA LEU A 61 -52.80 69.91 34.14
C LEU A 61 -53.11 69.67 32.64
N PRO A 62 -52.81 70.63 31.75
CA PRO A 62 -53.04 70.44 30.33
C PRO A 62 -52.29 69.22 29.80
N ASN A 63 -52.93 68.41 28.95
CA ASN A 63 -52.32 67.21 28.37
C ASN A 63 -50.99 67.51 27.67
N TRP A 64 -50.89 68.65 26.98
CA TRP A 64 -49.64 69.07 26.31
C TRP A 64 -48.47 69.30 27.29
N TYR A 65 -48.76 69.71 28.53
CA TYR A 65 -47.74 69.95 29.55
C TYR A 65 -47.26 68.62 30.16
N MET A 66 -48.19 67.68 30.38
CA MET A 66 -47.81 66.31 30.77
C MET A 66 -46.94 65.67 29.68
N ASP A 67 -47.33 65.78 28.42
CA ASP A 67 -46.54 65.24 27.30
C ASP A 67 -45.13 65.88 27.22
N ASP A 68 -45.00 67.20 27.39
CA ASP A 68 -43.71 67.90 27.46
C ASP A 68 -42.86 67.45 28.67
N VAL A 69 -43.49 67.24 29.84
CA VAL A 69 -42.80 66.73 31.04
C VAL A 69 -42.34 65.29 30.85
N HIS A 70 -43.15 64.41 30.26
CA HIS A 70 -42.75 63.05 29.93
C HIS A 70 -41.65 63.01 28.86
N GLN A 71 -41.66 63.92 27.88
CA GLN A 71 -40.58 64.04 26.90
C GLN A 71 -39.28 64.52 27.54
N ARG A 72 -39.33 65.55 28.39
CA ARG A 72 -38.16 66.03 29.15
C ARG A 72 -37.62 64.97 30.10
N LEU A 73 -38.49 64.25 30.80
CA LEU A 73 -38.11 63.13 31.66
C LEU A 73 -37.41 62.04 30.84
N ASN A 74 -37.89 61.72 29.64
CA ASN A 74 -37.25 60.74 28.77
C ASN A 74 -35.81 61.14 28.38
N VAL A 75 -35.57 62.42 28.08
CA VAL A 75 -34.23 62.93 27.78
C VAL A 75 -33.33 62.81 29.00
N ILE A 76 -33.80 63.26 30.17
CA ILE A 76 -33.06 63.21 31.43
C ILE A 76 -32.76 61.76 31.84
N LEU A 77 -33.72 60.85 31.72
CA LEU A 77 -33.53 59.43 32.03
C LEU A 77 -32.49 58.80 31.08
N ARG A 78 -32.56 59.07 29.77
CA ARG A 78 -31.55 58.56 28.83
C ARG A 78 -30.15 59.02 29.19
N GLU A 79 -29.97 60.31 29.47
CA GLU A 79 -28.66 60.86 29.85
C GLU A 79 -28.17 60.31 31.20
N SER A 80 -29.07 60.18 32.18
CA SER A 80 -28.75 59.73 33.53
C SER A 80 -28.38 58.24 33.60
N PHE A 81 -28.97 57.41 32.74
CA PHE A 81 -28.68 55.97 32.65
C PHE A 81 -27.69 55.62 31.54
N GLN A 82 -27.20 56.58 30.76
CA GLN A 82 -26.17 56.36 29.74
C GLN A 82 -24.89 55.71 30.31
N PRO A 83 -24.34 56.14 31.48
CA PRO A 83 -23.16 55.50 32.07
C PRO A 83 -23.37 54.02 32.41
N LEU A 84 -24.61 53.61 32.75
CA LEU A 84 -24.94 52.21 32.99
C LEU A 84 -24.91 51.40 31.68
N ASN A 85 -25.43 51.97 30.58
CA ASN A 85 -25.43 51.31 29.29
C ASN A 85 -24.01 51.17 28.74
N ASP A 86 -23.20 52.22 28.82
CA ASP A 86 -21.80 52.22 28.38
C ASP A 86 -20.98 51.18 29.16
N TYR A 87 -21.15 51.11 30.48
CA TYR A 87 -20.49 50.12 31.33
C TYR A 87 -20.88 48.67 30.98
N VAL A 88 -22.16 48.41 30.74
CA VAL A 88 -22.63 47.06 30.35
C VAL A 88 -22.13 46.69 28.95
N GLN A 89 -22.02 47.64 28.03
CA GLN A 89 -21.43 47.42 26.71
C GLN A 89 -19.92 47.13 26.79
N GLU A 90 -19.19 47.87 27.62
CA GLU A 90 -17.77 47.62 27.88
C GLU A 90 -17.53 46.19 28.40
N LEU A 91 -18.36 45.73 29.36
CA LEU A 91 -18.29 44.36 29.87
C LEU A 91 -18.62 43.31 28.81
N ARG A 92 -19.58 43.59 27.92
CA ARG A 92 -19.91 42.70 26.80
C ARG A 92 -18.75 42.57 25.82
N LEU A 93 -18.11 43.68 25.45
CA LEU A 93 -16.96 43.68 24.54
C LEU A 93 -15.76 42.96 25.18
N ARG A 94 -15.50 43.22 26.46
CA ARG A 94 -14.37 42.64 27.19
C ARG A 94 -14.47 41.13 27.34
N PHE A 95 -15.68 40.60 27.52
CA PHE A 95 -15.92 39.16 27.70
C PHE A 95 -16.61 38.51 26.50
N ASP A 96 -16.61 39.17 25.34
CA ASP A 96 -17.29 38.69 24.14
C ASP A 96 -16.83 37.29 23.73
N SER A 97 -15.53 37.00 23.85
CA SER A 97 -14.95 35.67 23.57
C SER A 97 -15.58 34.56 24.40
N ILE A 98 -15.92 34.82 25.67
CA ILE A 98 -16.56 33.84 26.56
C ILE A 98 -18.07 33.80 26.29
N ILE A 99 -18.70 34.97 26.14
CA ILE A 99 -20.15 35.12 25.97
C ILE A 99 -20.63 34.53 24.63
N ARG A 100 -19.91 34.78 23.54
CA ARG A 100 -20.21 34.23 22.21
C ARG A 100 -20.03 32.71 22.16
N LYS A 101 -19.06 32.18 22.92
CA LYS A 101 -18.76 30.74 22.99
C LYS A 101 -19.67 29.97 23.95
N ALA A 102 -20.31 30.65 24.91
CA ALA A 102 -21.31 30.05 25.80
C ALA A 102 -22.67 29.81 25.11
N GLN A 103 -22.89 30.34 23.91
CA GLN A 103 -24.10 30.04 23.12
C GLN A 103 -23.92 28.67 22.44
N GLU A 104 -24.80 27.72 22.79
CA GLU A 104 -24.71 26.27 22.47
C GLU A 104 -24.36 25.95 21.00
N ALA A 105 -24.82 26.76 20.03
CA ALA A 105 -24.56 26.56 18.59
C ALA A 105 -23.08 26.72 18.18
N HIS A 106 -22.20 27.28 19.03
CA HIS A 106 -20.79 27.52 18.71
C HIS A 106 -19.81 26.48 19.27
N TYR A 107 -20.22 25.57 20.15
CA TYR A 107 -19.36 24.49 20.64
C TYR A 107 -18.98 23.52 19.51
N ASP A 108 -19.95 23.11 18.69
CA ASP A 108 -19.71 22.22 17.54
C ASP A 108 -18.90 22.93 16.44
N ALA A 109 -19.17 24.21 16.18
CA ALA A 109 -18.38 25.01 15.25
C ALA A 109 -16.94 25.24 15.75
N MET A 110 -16.71 25.31 17.07
CA MET A 110 -15.39 25.41 17.70
C MET A 110 -14.62 24.08 17.59
N ILE A 111 -15.28 22.95 17.80
CA ILE A 111 -14.69 21.61 17.58
C ILE A 111 -14.28 21.47 16.12
N VAL A 112 -15.17 21.82 15.19
CA VAL A 112 -14.89 21.76 13.74
C VAL A 112 -13.78 22.75 13.35
N ALA A 113 -13.74 23.97 13.88
CA ALA A 113 -12.67 24.93 13.59
C ALA A 113 -11.31 24.50 14.18
N MET A 114 -11.29 23.94 15.39
CA MET A 114 -10.08 23.39 16.01
C MET A 114 -9.54 22.15 15.30
N HIS A 115 -10.43 21.31 14.74
CA HIS A 115 -10.04 20.15 13.92
C HIS A 115 -9.71 20.52 12.46
N ALA A 116 -10.32 21.58 11.92
CA ALA A 116 -10.10 22.06 10.55
C ALA A 116 -8.78 22.83 10.41
N GLU A 117 -8.35 23.55 11.45
CA GLU A 117 -7.01 24.11 11.54
C GLU A 117 -6.01 23.00 11.91
N LYS A 118 -5.62 22.20 10.89
CA LYS A 118 -4.68 21.06 10.95
C LYS A 118 -3.27 21.34 11.52
N LYS A 119 -3.02 22.46 12.22
CA LYS A 119 -1.71 22.86 12.75
C LYS A 119 -1.80 23.75 13.98
N HIS A 120 -2.51 23.34 15.02
CA HIS A 120 -2.14 23.86 16.34
C HIS A 120 -0.99 23.01 16.86
N SER A 121 0.21 23.60 16.92
CA SER A 121 1.25 23.11 17.84
C SER A 121 0.63 23.01 19.24
N PHE A 122 1.12 22.09 20.08
CA PHE A 122 0.61 21.97 21.46
C PHE A 122 0.70 23.31 22.23
N GLU A 123 1.61 24.20 21.83
CA GLU A 123 1.71 25.60 22.29
C GLU A 123 0.42 26.40 22.07
N GLY A 124 -0.32 26.14 21.00
CA GLY A 124 -1.63 26.76 20.75
C GLY A 124 -2.72 26.31 21.73
N TYR A 125 -2.66 25.08 22.24
CA TYR A 125 -3.54 24.64 23.33
C TYR A 125 -3.16 25.33 24.64
N ILE A 126 -1.85 25.43 24.92
CA ILE A 126 -1.32 26.11 26.11
C ILE A 126 -1.74 27.57 26.13
N ALA A 127 -1.50 28.30 25.03
CA ALA A 127 -1.86 29.72 24.90
C ALA A 127 -3.37 29.95 25.12
N LYS A 128 -4.23 29.11 24.54
CA LYS A 128 -5.68 29.20 24.75
C LYS A 128 -6.07 28.95 26.21
N VAL A 129 -5.46 27.97 26.87
CA VAL A 129 -5.70 27.70 28.30
C VAL A 129 -5.23 28.88 29.16
N GLU A 130 -4.09 29.48 28.82
CA GLU A 130 -3.58 30.70 29.47
C GLU A 130 -4.51 31.90 29.27
N ASP A 131 -5.06 32.11 28.07
CA ASP A 131 -6.03 33.19 27.79
C ASP A 131 -7.27 33.07 28.68
N TYR A 132 -7.80 31.85 28.87
CA TYR A 132 -8.93 31.63 29.77
C TYR A 132 -8.53 31.78 31.23
N ASN A 133 -7.32 31.37 31.62
CA ASN A 133 -6.82 31.60 32.98
C ASN A 133 -6.68 33.10 33.27
N GLN A 134 -6.14 33.89 32.33
CA GLN A 134 -6.07 35.35 32.42
C GLN A 134 -7.47 35.97 32.51
N SER A 135 -8.43 35.46 31.71
CA SER A 135 -9.82 35.91 31.75
C SER A 135 -10.49 35.61 33.10
N ILE A 136 -10.29 34.41 33.65
CA ILE A 136 -10.80 34.01 34.97
C ILE A 136 -10.17 34.87 36.07
N GLN A 137 -8.87 35.16 35.98
CA GLN A 137 -8.17 36.07 36.92
C GLN A 137 -8.72 37.50 36.82
N ALA A 138 -8.96 38.01 35.61
CA ALA A 138 -9.56 39.32 35.39
C ALA A 138 -10.99 39.45 35.97
N ILE A 139 -11.73 38.33 36.06
CA ILE A 139 -13.07 38.28 36.66
C ILE A 139 -13.02 38.15 38.18
N ASN A 140 -12.20 37.24 38.75
CA ASN A 140 -12.22 36.91 40.18
C ASN A 140 -11.44 37.87 41.09
N GLY A 141 -10.34 38.47 40.61
CA GLY A 141 -9.70 39.60 41.30
C GLY A 141 -8.17 39.54 41.43
N MET A 142 -7.62 40.75 41.30
CA MET A 142 -6.29 41.27 41.58
C MET A 142 -5.10 40.68 40.82
N TRP A 143 -4.73 41.35 39.72
CA TRP A 143 -3.42 41.24 39.11
C TRP A 143 -2.66 42.56 39.25
N LEU A 144 -1.55 42.52 39.98
CA LEU A 144 -0.50 43.52 39.92
C LEU A 144 0.46 43.04 38.82
N LEU A 145 0.39 43.60 37.62
CA LEU A 145 1.56 43.54 36.74
C LEU A 145 2.61 44.48 37.34
N VAL A 146 3.62 43.91 37.97
CA VAL A 146 4.84 44.65 38.23
C VAL A 146 5.65 44.60 36.94
N ILE A 147 5.35 45.52 36.00
CA ILE A 147 6.33 45.90 34.99
C ILE A 147 7.29 46.89 35.70
N PRO A 148 8.61 46.70 35.64
CA PRO A 148 9.52 47.76 36.05
C PRO A 148 9.22 48.97 35.16
N CYS A 149 8.66 50.03 35.76
CA CYS A 149 8.32 51.34 35.18
C CYS A 149 6.86 51.62 34.71
N ALA A 150 5.85 50.76 34.92
CA ALA A 150 4.44 51.16 34.72
C ALA A 150 3.43 50.37 35.56
N PHE A 151 2.60 51.08 36.35
CA PHE A 151 1.43 50.53 37.03
C PHE A 151 0.23 50.56 36.07
N ILE A 152 -0.10 49.43 35.43
CA ILE A 152 -1.36 49.27 34.69
C ILE A 152 -2.35 48.55 35.61
N ILE A 153 -3.30 49.29 36.17
CA ILE A 153 -4.39 48.72 36.97
C ILE A 153 -5.42 48.14 36.00
N ILE A 154 -5.43 46.82 35.81
CA ILE A 154 -6.54 46.15 35.14
C ILE A 154 -7.75 46.21 36.07
N LYS A 155 -8.74 47.05 35.72
CA LYS A 155 -9.98 47.23 36.49
C LYS A 155 -10.69 45.87 36.63
N CYS A 156 -10.75 45.36 37.86
CA CYS A 156 -11.47 44.12 38.18
C CYS A 156 -12.98 44.34 38.06
N MET A 157 -13.75 43.28 37.84
CA MET A 157 -15.21 43.34 37.94
C MET A 157 -15.62 43.37 39.42
N PRO A 158 -16.08 44.51 39.96
CA PRO A 158 -16.46 44.60 41.37
C PRO A 158 -17.81 43.92 41.58
N ASP A 159 -18.02 43.41 42.80
CA ASP A 159 -19.28 42.73 43.13
C ASP A 159 -20.48 43.70 43.10
N ASN A 160 -20.22 44.98 43.42
CA ASN A 160 -21.16 46.09 43.31
C ASN A 160 -20.49 47.29 42.65
N GLU A 161 -21.06 47.81 41.54
CA GLU A 161 -20.62 49.09 40.95
C GLU A 161 -21.62 50.19 41.35
N TYR A 162 -21.09 51.32 41.82
CA TYR A 162 -21.89 52.49 42.17
C TYR A 162 -21.84 53.48 41.00
N LEU A 163 -22.98 53.62 40.32
CA LEU A 163 -23.19 54.62 39.28
C LEU A 163 -24.01 55.76 39.85
N MET A 164 -23.97 56.94 39.21
CA MET A 164 -24.58 58.19 39.70
C MET A 164 -26.04 58.03 40.16
N MET A 165 -26.83 57.17 39.51
CA MET A 165 -28.25 56.95 39.82
C MET A 165 -28.59 55.54 40.31
N THR A 166 -27.64 54.59 40.26
CA THR A 166 -27.92 53.16 40.53
C THR A 166 -26.77 52.41 41.16
N ARG A 167 -27.10 51.47 42.03
CA ARG A 167 -26.18 50.40 42.47
C ARG A 167 -26.40 49.16 41.62
N LEU A 168 -25.38 48.75 40.86
CA LEU A 168 -25.43 47.53 40.05
C LEU A 168 -24.83 46.36 40.82
N TYR A 169 -25.63 45.32 41.06
CA TYR A 169 -25.17 44.06 41.66
C TYR A 169 -24.71 43.10 40.56
N GLN A 170 -23.45 42.67 40.64
CA GLN A 170 -22.78 41.92 39.57
C GLN A 170 -22.32 40.52 39.98
N SER A 171 -22.56 40.13 41.24
CA SER A 171 -22.11 38.86 41.82
C SER A 171 -22.60 37.62 41.04
N ILE A 172 -23.84 37.65 40.54
CA ILE A 172 -24.42 36.55 39.75
C ILE A 172 -23.73 36.45 38.39
N ALA A 173 -23.63 37.56 37.65
CA ALA A 173 -22.98 37.60 36.35
C ALA A 173 -21.49 37.20 36.43
N LYS A 174 -20.80 37.62 37.50
CA LYS A 174 -19.42 37.24 37.78
C LYS A 174 -19.29 35.73 38.00
N ARG A 175 -20.15 35.13 38.84
CA ARG A 175 -20.18 33.68 39.09
C ARG A 175 -20.43 32.91 37.79
N ASP A 176 -21.41 33.30 37.00
CA ASP A 176 -21.78 32.59 35.77
C ASP A 176 -20.68 32.69 34.70
N LEU A 177 -20.06 33.86 34.54
CA LEU A 177 -18.92 34.04 33.63
C LEU A 177 -17.72 33.16 34.03
N VAL A 178 -17.45 33.01 35.33
CA VAL A 178 -16.38 32.14 35.83
C VAL A 178 -16.71 30.68 35.58
N ILE A 179 -17.96 30.26 35.78
CA ILE A 179 -18.39 28.87 35.50
C ILE A 179 -18.17 28.57 34.02
N HIS A 180 -18.68 29.41 33.12
CA HIS A 180 -18.52 29.21 31.67
C HIS A 180 -17.06 29.26 31.21
N ALA A 181 -16.25 30.17 31.76
CA ALA A 181 -14.83 30.21 31.45
C ALA A 181 -14.09 28.94 31.92
N ASN A 182 -14.44 28.41 33.09
CA ASN A 182 -13.89 27.15 33.59
C ASN A 182 -14.35 25.94 32.76
N GLU A 183 -15.61 25.92 32.30
CA GLU A 183 -16.14 24.88 31.40
C GLU A 183 -15.39 24.88 30.06
N LEU A 184 -15.20 26.05 29.44
CA LEU A 184 -14.42 26.19 28.21
C LEU A 184 -12.95 25.80 28.42
N ARG A 185 -12.33 26.21 29.52
CA ARG A 185 -10.97 25.81 29.87
C ARG A 185 -10.85 24.30 30.02
N LYS A 186 -11.77 23.68 30.77
CA LYS A 186 -11.81 22.23 30.98
C LYS A 186 -11.99 21.49 29.66
N PHE A 187 -12.88 21.96 28.80
CA PHE A 187 -13.10 21.40 27.48
C PHE A 187 -11.81 21.35 26.64
N ILE A 188 -11.05 22.45 26.61
CA ILE A 188 -9.77 22.52 25.86
C ILE A 188 -8.72 21.59 26.46
N ILE A 189 -8.65 21.51 27.80
CA ILE A 189 -7.77 20.58 28.49
C ILE A 189 -8.13 19.14 28.14
N ASP A 190 -9.42 18.79 28.16
CA ASP A 190 -9.90 17.43 27.84
C ASP A 190 -9.57 17.05 26.38
N GLU A 191 -9.72 17.98 25.43
CA GLU A 191 -9.28 17.78 24.05
C GLU A 191 -7.77 17.62 23.92
N PHE A 192 -6.98 18.41 24.66
CA PHE A 192 -5.52 18.27 24.67
C PHE A 192 -5.07 16.93 25.27
N VAL A 193 -5.75 16.44 26.31
CA VAL A 193 -5.53 15.10 26.88
C VAL A 193 -5.82 14.02 25.83
N LYS A 194 -6.94 14.11 25.10
CA LYS A 194 -7.26 13.16 24.01
C LYS A 194 -6.22 13.20 22.90
N HIS A 195 -5.78 14.39 22.50
CA HIS A 195 -4.75 14.55 21.49
C HIS A 195 -3.44 13.87 21.90
N HIS A 196 -2.95 14.12 23.11
CA HIS A 196 -1.74 13.47 23.64
C HIS A 196 -1.90 11.94 23.77
N TRP A 197 -3.08 11.47 24.18
CA TRP A 197 -3.38 10.03 24.24
C TRP A 197 -3.27 9.37 22.86
N ASN A 198 -3.95 9.92 21.85
CA ASN A 198 -3.92 9.40 20.48
C ASN A 198 -2.51 9.46 19.89
N TYR A 199 -1.78 10.55 20.15
CA TYR A 199 -0.40 10.70 19.70
C TYR A 199 0.53 9.61 20.26
N ASN A 200 0.38 9.24 21.53
CA ASN A 200 1.14 8.13 22.12
C ASN A 200 0.74 6.76 21.58
N LEU A 201 -0.55 6.54 21.27
CA LEU A 201 -1.00 5.31 20.61
C LEU A 201 -0.40 5.17 19.21
N GLU A 202 -0.35 6.24 18.43
CA GLU A 202 0.28 6.25 17.10
C GLU A 202 1.77 5.88 17.17
N ILE A 203 2.51 6.45 18.13
CA ILE A 203 3.91 6.11 18.34
C ILE A 203 4.06 4.63 18.70
N CYS A 204 3.27 4.12 19.64
CA CYS A 204 3.30 2.71 20.04
C CYS A 204 2.97 1.77 18.86
N ALA A 205 1.98 2.13 18.03
CA ALA A 205 1.59 1.34 16.87
C ALA A 205 2.72 1.25 15.83
N ILE A 206 3.48 2.33 15.62
CA ILE A 206 4.65 2.31 14.73
C ILE A 206 5.73 1.37 15.29
N PHE A 207 6.01 1.41 16.59
CA PHE A 207 6.97 0.49 17.20
C PHE A 207 6.55 -0.97 17.12
N GLU A 208 5.26 -1.28 17.31
CA GLU A 208 4.74 -2.63 17.12
C GLU A 208 4.85 -3.07 15.65
N THR A 209 4.56 -2.19 14.69
CA THR A 209 4.72 -2.48 13.26
C THR A 209 6.18 -2.79 12.91
N ILE A 210 7.14 -2.03 13.49
CA ILE A 210 8.57 -2.30 13.34
C ILE A 210 8.91 -3.67 13.94
N LYS A 211 8.47 -3.93 15.17
CA LYS A 211 8.73 -5.20 15.86
C LYS A 211 8.19 -6.39 15.07
N ASP A 212 6.95 -6.33 14.60
CA ASP A 212 6.34 -7.43 13.83
C ASP A 212 7.13 -7.69 12.54
N ARG A 213 7.53 -6.65 11.83
CA ARG A 213 8.33 -6.79 10.61
C ARG A 213 9.72 -7.35 10.86
N VAL A 214 10.36 -6.96 11.96
CA VAL A 214 11.70 -7.40 12.36
C VAL A 214 11.71 -8.84 12.91
N LEU A 215 10.60 -9.29 13.48
CA LEU A 215 10.44 -10.67 13.96
C LEU A 215 10.05 -11.67 12.87
N ASN A 216 9.62 -11.20 11.70
CA ASN A 216 9.30 -12.06 10.57
C ASN A 216 10.59 -12.62 9.96
N VAL A 217 10.78 -13.94 10.09
CA VAL A 217 11.93 -14.64 9.51
C VAL A 217 11.76 -14.71 7.99
N PRO A 218 12.70 -14.15 7.20
CA PRO A 218 12.61 -14.18 5.74
C PRO A 218 12.80 -15.60 5.21
N GLN A 219 12.12 -15.97 4.13
CA GLN A 219 12.26 -17.31 3.53
C GLN A 219 13.13 -17.31 2.27
N THR A 220 13.32 -16.15 1.66
CA THR A 220 14.11 -16.00 0.43
C THR A 220 15.27 -15.04 0.63
N THR A 221 16.34 -15.23 -0.17
CA THR A 221 17.49 -14.33 -0.23
C THR A 221 17.08 -12.87 -0.45
N ARG A 222 16.10 -12.66 -1.34
CA ARG A 222 15.56 -11.34 -1.64
C ARG A 222 14.88 -10.70 -0.43
N GLU A 223 14.00 -11.42 0.24
CA GLU A 223 13.32 -10.93 1.46
C GLU A 223 14.32 -10.61 2.57
N LEU A 224 15.38 -11.43 2.70
CA LEU A 224 16.46 -11.18 3.64
C LEU A 224 17.13 -9.84 3.33
N LEU A 225 17.59 -9.61 2.10
CA LEU A 225 18.25 -8.35 1.73
C LEU A 225 17.33 -7.12 1.86
N GLU A 226 16.05 -7.25 1.53
CA GLU A 226 15.05 -6.20 1.75
C GLU A 226 14.87 -5.89 3.26
N LEU A 227 14.88 -6.92 4.11
CA LEU A 227 14.88 -6.77 5.57
C LEU A 227 16.15 -6.06 6.05
N GLY A 228 17.33 -6.39 5.49
CA GLY A 228 18.59 -5.71 5.78
C GLY A 228 18.55 -4.21 5.46
N GLN A 229 18.05 -3.83 4.28
CA GLN A 229 17.86 -2.43 3.91
C GLN A 229 16.85 -1.73 4.83
N TYR A 230 15.76 -2.42 5.18
CA TYR A 230 14.77 -1.90 6.12
C TYR A 230 15.39 -1.68 7.51
N MET A 231 16.20 -2.60 8.02
CA MET A 231 16.89 -2.48 9.30
C MET A 231 17.82 -1.27 9.38
N ILE A 232 18.54 -0.98 8.28
CA ILE A 232 19.37 0.23 8.17
C ILE A 232 18.50 1.49 8.28
N ARG A 233 17.39 1.55 7.52
CA ARG A 233 16.44 2.68 7.59
C ARG A 233 15.77 2.80 8.95
N ALA A 234 15.39 1.67 9.55
CA ALA A 234 14.73 1.62 10.85
C ALA A 234 15.65 2.17 11.94
N THR A 235 16.91 1.74 11.97
CA THR A 235 17.90 2.15 12.98
C THR A 235 18.39 3.59 12.78
N SER A 236 18.47 4.07 11.53
CA SER A 236 18.98 5.42 11.24
C SER A 236 17.89 6.49 11.25
N THR A 237 16.90 6.42 10.37
CA THR A 237 15.92 7.50 10.18
C THR A 237 14.72 7.35 11.10
N LEU A 238 14.09 6.16 11.12
CA LEU A 238 12.85 5.97 11.89
C LEU A 238 13.09 6.10 13.40
N MET A 239 14.20 5.58 13.93
CA MET A 239 14.51 5.71 15.35
C MET A 239 14.69 7.17 15.79
N VAL A 240 15.35 7.99 14.97
CA VAL A 240 15.53 9.43 15.27
C VAL A 240 14.17 10.14 15.24
N GLU A 241 13.36 9.91 14.21
CA GLU A 241 12.02 10.48 14.12
C GLU A 241 11.13 10.09 15.31
N GLN A 242 11.15 8.82 15.73
CA GLN A 242 10.37 8.39 16.90
C GLN A 242 10.90 8.97 18.21
N GLN A 243 12.22 9.15 18.34
CA GLN A 243 12.80 9.80 19.52
C GLN A 243 12.40 11.27 19.63
N ASP A 244 12.35 12.00 18.52
CA ASP A 244 11.86 13.39 18.47
C ASP A 244 10.37 13.45 18.84
N LYS A 245 9.56 12.52 18.30
CA LYS A 245 8.14 12.42 18.64
C LYS A 245 7.91 12.12 20.12
N ILE A 246 8.67 11.22 20.71
CA ILE A 246 8.60 10.93 22.15
C ILE A 246 9.02 12.13 22.98
N THR A 247 10.06 12.86 22.55
CA THR A 247 10.50 14.10 23.22
C THR A 247 9.39 15.15 23.21
N LEU A 248 8.68 15.30 22.08
CA LEU A 248 7.51 16.18 21.98
C LEU A 248 6.37 15.71 22.90
N SER A 249 6.08 14.42 22.95
CA SER A 249 5.09 13.84 23.86
C SER A 249 5.42 14.12 25.33
N LEU A 250 6.70 13.99 25.73
CA LEU A 250 7.15 14.33 27.08
C LEU A 250 6.97 15.81 27.42
N ARG A 251 7.20 16.73 26.46
CA ARG A 251 6.93 18.17 26.65
C ARG A 251 5.44 18.43 26.87
N MET A 252 4.57 17.82 26.04
CA MET A 252 3.12 17.90 26.21
C MET A 252 2.67 17.35 27.58
N MET A 253 3.24 16.22 28.01
CA MET A 253 2.96 15.62 29.32
C MET A 253 3.35 16.57 30.46
N SER A 254 4.50 17.24 30.38
CA SER A 254 4.92 18.23 31.38
C SER A 254 3.88 19.35 31.53
N SER A 255 3.39 19.91 30.42
CA SER A 255 2.35 20.93 30.44
C SER A 255 1.00 20.41 30.95
N LEU A 256 0.62 19.18 30.59
CA LEU A 256 -0.63 18.57 31.06
C LEU A 256 -0.65 18.35 32.57
N ILE A 257 0.48 17.94 33.17
CA ILE A 257 0.58 17.73 34.63
C ILE A 257 0.38 19.03 35.40
N GLU A 258 0.82 20.17 34.85
CA GLU A 258 0.61 21.49 35.46
C GLU A 258 -0.86 21.96 35.34
N MET A 259 -1.57 21.54 34.30
CA MET A 259 -2.94 21.98 34.01
C MET A 259 -4.03 21.10 34.61
N THR A 260 -3.79 19.78 34.73
CA THR A 260 -4.83 18.82 35.11
C THR A 260 -4.26 17.58 35.79
N THR A 261 -5.12 16.86 36.51
CA THR A 261 -4.80 15.55 37.07
C THR A 261 -5.05 14.47 36.02
N LEU A 262 -3.98 13.76 35.65
CA LEU A 262 -4.04 12.71 34.64
C LEU A 262 -4.42 11.35 35.24
N ASN A 263 -5.20 10.57 34.50
CA ASN A 263 -5.56 9.21 34.88
C ASN A 263 -4.32 8.30 34.91
N LYS A 264 -4.31 7.29 35.79
CA LYS A 264 -3.27 6.25 35.87
C LYS A 264 -3.01 5.58 34.52
N HIS A 265 -4.07 5.30 33.75
CA HIS A 265 -3.94 4.71 32.42
C HIS A 265 -3.17 5.61 31.44
N HIS A 266 -3.36 6.94 31.52
CA HIS A 266 -2.66 7.92 30.68
C HIS A 266 -1.18 7.96 30.99
N VAL A 267 -0.83 7.94 32.27
CA VAL A 267 0.56 7.88 32.74
C VAL A 267 1.21 6.55 32.32
N GLN A 268 0.48 5.43 32.41
CA GLN A 268 0.95 4.12 31.99
C GLN A 268 1.23 4.04 30.47
N LEU A 269 0.35 4.61 29.65
CA LEU A 269 0.54 4.67 28.20
C LEU A 269 1.79 5.49 27.84
N ASN A 270 1.95 6.67 28.44
CA ASN A 270 3.15 7.49 28.24
C ASN A 270 4.43 6.73 28.67
N ASN A 271 4.40 6.06 29.82
CA ASN A 271 5.52 5.25 30.29
C ASN A 271 5.84 4.10 29.30
N THR A 272 4.82 3.42 28.79
CA THR A 272 4.99 2.38 27.75
C THR A 272 5.62 2.96 26.49
N THR A 273 5.16 4.13 26.04
CA THR A 273 5.68 4.86 24.88
C THR A 273 7.17 5.17 25.04
N VAL A 274 7.59 5.68 26.20
CA VAL A 274 9.01 5.95 26.49
C VAL A 274 9.82 4.66 26.61
N GLN A 275 9.25 3.61 27.21
CA GLN A 275 9.92 2.31 27.37
C GLN A 275 10.22 1.63 26.04
N TRP A 276 9.49 1.92 24.96
CA TRP A 276 9.79 1.38 23.63
C TRP A 276 11.22 1.69 23.18
N LEU A 277 11.78 2.85 23.52
CA LEU A 277 13.17 3.21 23.20
C LEU A 277 14.22 2.27 23.81
N LYS A 278 13.86 1.58 24.91
CA LYS A 278 14.69 0.54 25.53
C LYS A 278 14.32 -0.85 25.03
N ARG A 279 13.02 -1.16 24.91
CA ARG A 279 12.51 -2.48 24.51
C ARG A 279 12.87 -2.86 23.07
N ILE A 280 12.98 -1.90 22.16
CA ILE A 280 13.27 -2.17 20.75
C ILE A 280 14.73 -2.55 20.49
N ARG A 281 15.67 -2.12 21.35
CA ARG A 281 17.11 -2.40 21.20
C ARG A 281 17.44 -3.90 21.14
N PRO A 282 17.03 -4.74 22.13
CA PRO A 282 17.30 -6.17 22.06
C PRO A 282 16.60 -6.86 20.88
N ILE A 283 15.49 -6.29 20.38
CA ILE A 283 14.79 -6.81 19.19
C ILE A 283 15.64 -6.57 17.94
N TYR A 284 16.22 -5.37 17.79
CA TYR A 284 17.16 -5.08 16.71
C TYR A 284 18.43 -5.92 16.79
N GLU A 285 19.02 -6.07 17.98
CA GLU A 285 20.21 -6.89 18.18
C GLU A 285 19.95 -8.35 17.80
N ARG A 286 18.82 -8.92 18.22
CA ARG A 286 18.42 -10.27 17.85
C ARG A 286 18.20 -10.42 16.34
N CYS A 287 17.56 -9.45 15.70
CA CYS A 287 17.35 -9.48 14.25
C CYS A 287 18.66 -9.30 13.48
N ALA A 288 19.57 -8.46 13.95
CA ALA A 288 20.89 -8.30 13.34
C ALA A 288 21.69 -9.62 13.42
N ALA A 289 21.68 -10.28 14.58
CA ALA A 289 22.32 -11.59 14.73
C ALA A 289 21.70 -12.66 13.81
N MET A 290 20.36 -12.73 13.74
CA MET A 290 19.65 -13.64 12.82
C MET A 290 19.98 -13.33 11.36
N TYR A 291 19.98 -12.05 10.99
CA TYR A 291 20.27 -11.61 9.63
C TYR A 291 21.68 -12.02 9.20
N GLU A 292 22.70 -11.76 10.04
CA GLU A 292 24.08 -12.13 9.75
C GLU A 292 24.24 -13.65 9.67
N GLN A 293 23.60 -14.41 10.56
CA GLN A 293 23.63 -15.87 10.53
C GLN A 293 23.00 -16.42 9.25
N MET A 294 21.77 -16.00 8.91
CA MET A 294 21.09 -16.48 7.69
C MET A 294 21.83 -16.04 6.43
N LYS A 295 22.40 -14.83 6.42
CA LYS A 295 23.20 -14.34 5.31
C LYS A 295 24.42 -15.23 5.12
N PHE A 296 25.14 -15.55 6.19
CA PHE A 296 26.29 -16.45 6.15
C PHE A 296 25.90 -17.85 5.63
N GLU A 297 24.83 -18.44 6.18
CA GLU A 297 24.36 -19.77 5.75
C GLU A 297 23.96 -19.78 4.27
N LEU A 298 23.30 -18.75 3.76
CA LEU A 298 22.94 -18.65 2.34
C LEU A 298 24.15 -18.43 1.44
N GLU A 299 25.14 -17.63 1.87
CA GLU A 299 26.39 -17.45 1.13
C GLU A 299 27.21 -18.75 1.05
N GLU A 300 27.30 -19.49 2.16
CA GLU A 300 27.96 -20.81 2.23
C GLU A 300 27.24 -21.82 1.33
N ASN A 301 25.92 -21.94 1.44
CA ASN A 301 25.11 -22.81 0.58
C ASN A 301 25.28 -22.46 -0.90
N LEU A 302 25.33 -21.17 -1.26
CA LEU A 302 25.55 -20.75 -2.65
C LEU A 302 26.92 -21.21 -3.16
N GLN A 303 27.97 -21.07 -2.36
CA GLN A 303 29.31 -21.55 -2.72
C GLN A 303 29.36 -23.07 -2.84
N GLU A 304 28.71 -23.80 -1.93
CA GLU A 304 28.59 -25.25 -2.01
C GLU A 304 27.86 -25.68 -3.28
N GLU A 305 26.73 -25.03 -3.61
CA GLU A 305 25.96 -25.33 -4.81
C GLU A 305 26.74 -25.06 -6.11
N VAL A 306 27.60 -24.03 -6.13
CA VAL A 306 28.55 -23.77 -7.23
C VAL A 306 29.55 -24.93 -7.36
N VAL A 307 30.14 -25.38 -6.25
CA VAL A 307 31.09 -26.51 -6.25
C VAL A 307 30.39 -27.79 -6.72
N ILE A 308 29.20 -28.10 -6.18
CA ILE A 308 28.40 -29.27 -6.55
C ILE A 308 28.03 -29.24 -8.04
N LEU A 309 27.64 -28.07 -8.57
CA LEU A 309 27.33 -27.97 -10.00
C LEU A 309 28.59 -28.18 -10.86
N ASN A 310 29.73 -27.60 -10.48
CA ASN A 310 30.97 -27.77 -11.21
C ASN A 310 31.47 -29.22 -11.20
N THR A 311 31.42 -29.90 -10.04
CA THR A 311 31.79 -31.33 -9.96
C THR A 311 30.83 -32.19 -10.76
N HIS A 312 29.51 -31.95 -10.65
CA HIS A 312 28.51 -32.68 -11.42
C HIS A 312 28.67 -32.49 -12.93
N VAL A 313 29.04 -31.29 -13.39
CA VAL A 313 29.32 -31.02 -14.81
C VAL A 313 30.55 -31.81 -15.28
N GLU A 314 31.63 -31.83 -14.50
CA GLU A 314 32.85 -32.60 -14.82
C GLU A 314 32.60 -34.11 -14.80
N ASP A 315 31.87 -34.62 -13.80
CA ASP A 315 31.51 -36.03 -13.70
C ASP A 315 30.68 -36.49 -14.90
N ILE A 316 29.68 -35.71 -15.30
CA ILE A 316 28.91 -35.96 -16.52
C ILE A 316 29.84 -35.90 -17.74
N LEU A 317 30.71 -34.91 -17.84
CA LEU A 317 31.63 -34.79 -18.97
C LEU A 317 32.50 -36.05 -19.12
N ILE A 318 33.08 -36.54 -18.02
CA ILE A 318 33.90 -37.75 -17.95
C ILE A 318 33.09 -38.99 -18.30
N ILE A 319 32.00 -39.25 -17.56
CA ILE A 319 31.20 -40.47 -17.69
C ILE A 319 30.61 -40.59 -19.09
N PHE A 320 30.09 -39.49 -19.65
CA PHE A 320 29.39 -39.56 -20.92
C PHE A 320 30.33 -39.63 -22.12
N ARG A 321 31.40 -38.83 -22.17
CA ARG A 321 32.27 -38.82 -23.35
C ARG A 321 33.28 -39.97 -23.37
N LEU A 322 33.69 -40.50 -22.22
CA LEU A 322 34.69 -41.58 -22.18
C LEU A 322 34.09 -42.98 -22.13
N ILE A 323 32.85 -43.14 -21.66
CA ILE A 323 32.28 -44.47 -21.40
C ILE A 323 30.99 -44.65 -22.21
N ILE A 324 29.98 -43.84 -21.97
CA ILE A 324 28.63 -44.13 -22.47
C ILE A 324 28.51 -43.88 -23.98
N MET A 325 29.05 -42.77 -24.50
CA MET A 325 28.91 -42.44 -25.93
C MET A 325 29.78 -43.32 -26.85
N ASP A 326 30.92 -43.83 -26.36
CA ASP A 326 31.79 -44.75 -27.12
C ASP A 326 31.20 -46.18 -27.19
N ASP A 327 30.46 -46.58 -26.15
CA ASP A 327 29.74 -47.86 -26.11
C ASP A 327 28.46 -47.87 -26.97
N MET A 328 27.94 -46.70 -27.36
CA MET A 328 26.78 -46.55 -28.23
C MET A 328 27.15 -46.73 -29.72
N ASN A 329 27.59 -47.94 -30.09
CA ASN A 329 28.13 -48.23 -31.42
C ASN A 329 27.33 -49.26 -32.24
N ASP A 330 26.25 -49.83 -31.68
CA ASP A 330 25.41 -50.85 -32.34
C ASP A 330 24.02 -50.30 -32.69
N VAL A 331 23.70 -50.29 -34.00
CA VAL A 331 22.39 -49.87 -34.50
C VAL A 331 21.24 -50.68 -33.90
N LYS A 332 21.43 -51.96 -33.56
CA LYS A 332 20.36 -52.80 -32.99
C LYS A 332 19.84 -52.29 -31.65
N ARG A 333 20.68 -51.59 -30.88
CA ARG A 333 20.39 -51.08 -29.53
C ARG A 333 19.95 -49.62 -29.51
N ILE A 334 19.66 -49.01 -30.68
CA ILE A 334 19.23 -47.61 -30.80
C ILE A 334 18.02 -47.25 -29.92
N LYS A 335 17.09 -48.20 -29.70
CA LYS A 335 15.92 -47.99 -28.82
C LYS A 335 16.31 -47.81 -27.35
N GLU A 336 17.37 -48.45 -26.88
CA GLU A 336 17.93 -48.25 -25.54
C GLU A 336 18.68 -46.91 -25.49
N TYR A 337 19.53 -46.66 -26.51
CA TYR A 337 20.37 -45.46 -26.57
C TYR A 337 19.55 -44.16 -26.57
N ILE A 338 18.38 -44.14 -27.20
CA ILE A 338 17.53 -42.94 -27.21
C ILE A 338 16.96 -42.61 -25.82
N GLU A 339 16.68 -43.60 -24.98
CA GLU A 339 16.20 -43.40 -23.62
C GLU A 339 17.31 -42.83 -22.73
N ASP A 340 18.50 -43.41 -22.82
CA ASP A 340 19.68 -42.93 -22.11
C ASP A 340 19.98 -41.48 -22.48
N ILE A 341 20.10 -41.16 -23.77
CA ILE A 341 20.45 -39.79 -24.21
C ILE A 341 19.35 -38.78 -23.86
N ARG A 342 18.06 -39.16 -23.86
CA ARG A 342 16.98 -38.28 -23.40
C ARG A 342 17.13 -37.91 -21.93
N ASN A 343 17.47 -38.88 -21.09
CA ASN A 343 17.78 -38.59 -19.69
C ASN A 343 18.94 -37.59 -19.58
N LEU A 344 19.93 -37.64 -20.48
CA LEU A 344 21.06 -36.70 -20.49
C LEU A 344 20.66 -35.29 -20.87
N VAL A 345 19.85 -35.16 -21.92
CA VAL A 345 19.29 -33.86 -22.32
C VAL A 345 18.52 -33.25 -21.14
N TYR A 346 17.75 -34.06 -20.41
CA TYR A 346 17.06 -33.62 -19.21
C TYR A 346 18.01 -33.20 -18.08
N GLN A 347 19.08 -33.95 -17.80
CA GLN A 347 20.07 -33.52 -16.81
C GLN A 347 20.80 -32.23 -17.23
N LEU A 348 21.07 -32.05 -18.52
CA LEU A 348 21.67 -30.84 -19.06
C LEU A 348 20.78 -29.62 -18.85
N GLU A 349 19.48 -29.73 -19.16
CA GLU A 349 18.52 -28.66 -18.89
C GLU A 349 18.41 -28.34 -17.39
N ARG A 350 18.51 -29.35 -16.50
CA ARG A 350 18.56 -29.13 -15.06
C ARG A 350 19.82 -28.37 -14.63
N MET A 351 20.98 -28.68 -15.22
CA MET A 351 22.22 -27.95 -14.96
C MET A 351 22.16 -26.50 -15.46
N GLU A 352 21.57 -26.26 -16.63
CA GLU A 352 21.34 -24.89 -17.15
C GLU A 352 20.45 -24.09 -16.20
N LYS A 353 19.30 -24.66 -15.78
CA LYS A 353 18.40 -24.01 -14.80
C LYS A 353 19.08 -23.74 -13.46
N LYS A 354 19.93 -24.66 -13.00
CA LYS A 354 20.68 -24.49 -11.75
C LYS A 354 21.73 -23.39 -11.87
N ALA A 355 22.44 -23.31 -13.00
CA ALA A 355 23.36 -22.21 -13.29
C ALA A 355 22.64 -20.85 -13.36
N GLU A 356 21.45 -20.80 -13.97
CA GLU A 356 20.62 -19.58 -14.00
C GLU A 356 20.18 -19.15 -12.60
N TRP A 357 19.77 -20.10 -11.75
CA TRP A 357 19.42 -19.83 -10.36
C TRP A 357 20.62 -19.32 -9.55
N ILE A 358 21.79 -19.97 -9.66
CA ILE A 358 23.02 -19.54 -9.00
C ILE A 358 23.37 -18.10 -9.42
N ASN A 359 23.36 -17.80 -10.72
CA ASN A 359 23.69 -16.46 -11.22
C ASN A 359 22.70 -15.39 -10.75
N ALA A 360 21.42 -15.73 -10.60
CA ALA A 360 20.42 -14.84 -10.03
C ALA A 360 20.73 -14.54 -8.56
N GLU A 361 21.14 -15.55 -7.79
CA GLU A 361 21.49 -15.42 -6.38
C GLU A 361 22.82 -14.67 -6.18
N GLU A 362 23.83 -14.94 -7.02
CA GLU A 362 25.09 -14.17 -7.06
C GLU A 362 24.83 -12.69 -7.37
N THR A 363 23.86 -12.39 -8.26
CA THR A 363 23.46 -11.01 -8.55
C THR A 363 22.85 -10.33 -7.31
N LEU A 364 22.03 -11.05 -6.54
CA LEU A 364 21.43 -10.53 -5.31
C LEU A 364 22.51 -10.21 -4.26
N PHE A 365 23.47 -11.11 -4.09
CA PHE A 365 24.61 -10.91 -3.18
C PHE A 365 25.71 -9.99 -3.73
N GLN A 366 25.60 -9.53 -4.98
CA GLN A 366 26.59 -8.72 -5.69
C GLN A 366 27.95 -9.42 -5.85
N PHE A 367 27.94 -10.74 -5.96
CA PHE A 367 29.10 -11.55 -6.31
C PHE A 367 29.40 -11.49 -7.81
N PRO A 368 30.65 -11.73 -8.23
CA PRO A 368 30.97 -11.85 -9.66
C PRO A 368 30.26 -13.07 -10.25
N LEU A 369 29.62 -12.88 -11.40
CA LEU A 369 28.87 -13.94 -12.07
C LEU A 369 29.75 -15.12 -12.46
N SER A 370 29.35 -16.31 -12.03
CA SER A 370 29.96 -17.57 -12.42
C SER A 370 29.71 -17.86 -13.89
N LEU A 371 30.79 -18.21 -14.60
CA LEU A 371 30.73 -18.60 -16.01
C LEU A 371 30.77 -20.13 -16.11
N TYR A 372 29.82 -20.69 -16.86
CA TYR A 372 29.72 -22.14 -17.08
C TYR A 372 30.00 -22.53 -18.55
N PRO A 373 31.22 -22.32 -19.07
CA PRO A 373 31.56 -22.68 -20.45
C PRO A 373 31.48 -24.20 -20.69
N ARG A 374 31.73 -25.02 -19.66
CA ARG A 374 31.63 -26.48 -19.73
C ARG A 374 30.21 -26.98 -20.00
N ILE A 375 29.18 -26.32 -19.46
CA ILE A 375 27.78 -26.66 -19.75
C ILE A 375 27.47 -26.42 -21.23
N LYS A 376 27.94 -25.29 -21.79
CA LYS A 376 27.79 -24.98 -23.21
C LYS A 376 28.52 -26.01 -24.08
N GLU A 377 29.73 -26.37 -23.70
CA GLU A 377 30.51 -27.41 -24.36
C GLU A 377 29.78 -28.77 -24.33
N LEU A 378 29.23 -29.19 -23.19
CA LEU A 378 28.41 -30.40 -23.09
C LEU A 378 27.25 -30.36 -24.09
N LYS A 379 26.52 -29.25 -24.14
CA LYS A 379 25.39 -29.06 -25.05
C LYS A 379 25.79 -29.22 -26.51
N GLU A 380 26.90 -28.61 -26.91
CA GLU A 380 27.42 -28.71 -28.27
C GLU A 380 27.88 -30.12 -28.65
N ASN A 381 28.18 -30.99 -27.67
CA ASN A 381 28.58 -32.38 -27.91
C ASN A 381 27.40 -33.35 -27.85
N ILE A 382 26.50 -33.19 -26.88
CA ILE A 382 25.37 -34.10 -26.63
C ILE A 382 24.26 -33.90 -27.69
N LEU A 383 23.91 -32.66 -28.04
CA LEU A 383 22.79 -32.40 -28.95
C LEU A 383 22.99 -32.97 -30.36
N PRO A 384 24.18 -32.85 -31.00
CA PRO A 384 24.40 -33.49 -32.30
C PRO A 384 24.31 -35.02 -32.23
N PHE A 385 24.70 -35.63 -31.11
CA PHE A 385 24.67 -37.08 -30.96
C PHE A 385 23.24 -37.58 -30.72
N TYR A 386 22.48 -36.85 -29.90
CA TYR A 386 21.04 -37.03 -29.77
C TYR A 386 20.34 -36.95 -31.11
N ALA A 387 20.68 -35.96 -31.96
CA ALA A 387 20.09 -35.84 -33.29
C ALA A 387 20.38 -37.07 -34.17
N LEU A 388 21.62 -37.60 -34.14
CA LEU A 388 21.98 -38.84 -34.84
C LEU A 388 21.15 -40.04 -34.36
N VAL A 389 21.13 -40.30 -33.06
CA VAL A 389 20.42 -41.46 -32.48
C VAL A 389 18.91 -41.31 -32.68
N TYR A 390 18.37 -40.11 -32.54
CA TYR A 390 16.96 -39.85 -32.81
C TYR A 390 16.60 -40.07 -34.28
N ARG A 391 17.45 -39.64 -35.23
CA ARG A 391 17.25 -39.94 -36.66
C ARG A 391 17.34 -41.44 -36.95
N GLY A 392 18.29 -42.14 -36.34
CA GLY A 392 18.39 -43.60 -36.43
C GLY A 392 17.15 -44.31 -35.87
N TYR A 393 16.62 -43.83 -34.75
CA TYR A 393 15.39 -44.34 -34.14
C TYR A 393 14.17 -44.11 -35.05
N GLN A 394 14.05 -42.92 -35.63
CA GLN A 394 13.00 -42.62 -36.61
C GLN A 394 13.09 -43.54 -37.83
N TRP A 395 14.29 -43.76 -38.36
CA TRP A 395 14.53 -44.70 -39.45
C TRP A 395 14.07 -46.12 -39.10
N GLN A 396 14.48 -46.65 -37.94
CA GLN A 396 14.07 -47.99 -37.52
C GLN A 396 12.56 -48.12 -37.40
N ARG A 397 11.89 -47.11 -36.83
CA ARG A 397 10.43 -47.11 -36.69
C ARG A 397 9.74 -47.08 -38.04
N ASP A 398 10.17 -46.19 -38.95
CA ASP A 398 9.60 -46.09 -40.29
C ASP A 398 9.85 -47.39 -41.09
N ARG A 399 11.05 -47.97 -40.99
CA ARG A 399 11.40 -49.27 -41.58
C ARG A 399 10.50 -50.39 -41.05
N ASP A 400 10.32 -50.49 -39.73
CA ASP A 400 9.48 -51.52 -39.11
C ASP A 400 8.02 -51.40 -39.60
N VAL A 401 7.50 -50.17 -39.68
CA VAL A 401 6.16 -49.88 -40.22
C VAL A 401 6.05 -50.23 -41.70
N TRP A 402 7.06 -49.93 -42.52
CA TRP A 402 7.02 -50.24 -43.95
C TRP A 402 7.16 -51.73 -44.25
N LEU A 403 7.94 -52.46 -43.44
CA LEU A 403 8.14 -53.91 -43.61
C LEU A 403 6.92 -54.72 -43.16
N ASP A 404 6.36 -54.38 -42.00
CA ASP A 404 5.35 -55.20 -41.31
C ASP A 404 3.95 -54.58 -41.26
N GLY A 405 3.80 -53.30 -41.64
CA GLY A 405 2.52 -52.62 -41.70
C GLY A 405 1.64 -53.06 -42.88
N PRO A 406 0.39 -52.57 -42.94
CA PRO A 406 -0.54 -52.94 -44.01
C PRO A 406 -0.04 -52.45 -45.37
N PHE A 407 0.16 -53.38 -46.30
CA PHE A 407 0.75 -53.11 -47.62
C PHE A 407 -0.07 -52.12 -48.46
N GLU A 408 -1.39 -52.10 -48.28
CA GLU A 408 -2.32 -51.25 -49.03
C GLU A 408 -2.11 -49.74 -48.80
N TYR A 409 -1.53 -49.34 -47.67
CA TYR A 409 -1.31 -47.93 -47.33
C TYR A 409 0.12 -47.44 -47.62
N LEU A 410 0.96 -48.28 -48.22
CA LEU A 410 2.33 -47.88 -48.58
C LEU A 410 2.32 -47.00 -49.84
N ASP A 411 2.89 -45.80 -49.69
CA ASP A 411 3.15 -44.85 -50.77
C ASP A 411 4.63 -44.89 -51.16
N VAL A 412 4.88 -45.34 -52.39
CA VAL A 412 6.21 -45.54 -52.95
C VAL A 412 6.98 -44.22 -53.06
N GLN A 413 6.34 -43.14 -53.52
CA GLN A 413 7.01 -41.85 -53.70
C GLN A 413 7.40 -41.25 -52.36
N LEU A 414 6.52 -41.34 -51.36
CA LEU A 414 6.81 -40.86 -50.01
C LEU A 414 7.95 -41.65 -49.36
N ILE A 415 7.96 -42.98 -49.52
CA ILE A 415 9.02 -43.84 -49.00
C ILE A 415 10.36 -43.52 -49.68
N GLU A 416 10.39 -43.41 -51.00
CA GLU A 416 11.62 -43.09 -51.75
C GLU A 416 12.19 -41.71 -51.37
N ASN A 417 11.32 -40.70 -51.24
CA ASN A 417 11.70 -39.38 -50.76
C ASN A 417 12.30 -39.42 -49.35
N LYS A 418 11.67 -40.15 -48.43
CA LYS A 418 12.19 -40.32 -47.06
C LYS A 418 13.51 -41.09 -47.03
N LEU A 419 13.67 -42.14 -47.84
CA LEU A 419 14.94 -42.89 -47.93
C LEU A 419 16.09 -41.98 -48.38
N ASN A 420 15.84 -41.14 -49.39
CA ASN A 420 16.82 -40.16 -49.86
C ASN A 420 17.14 -39.10 -48.78
N GLN A 421 16.15 -38.67 -48.01
CA GLN A 421 16.36 -37.78 -46.86
C GLN A 421 17.21 -38.46 -45.77
N TYR A 422 16.92 -39.70 -45.38
CA TYR A 422 17.72 -40.43 -44.39
C TYR A 422 19.17 -40.63 -44.85
N LEU A 423 19.41 -40.99 -46.11
CA LEU A 423 20.76 -41.08 -46.68
C LEU A 423 21.49 -39.73 -46.62
N THR A 424 20.79 -38.64 -46.96
CA THR A 424 21.37 -37.29 -46.90
C THR A 424 21.69 -36.89 -45.46
N ASP A 425 20.80 -37.17 -44.51
CA ASP A 425 20.98 -36.87 -43.09
C ASP A 425 22.16 -37.67 -42.50
N PHE A 426 22.26 -38.97 -42.76
CA PHE A 426 23.36 -39.81 -42.26
C PHE A 426 24.71 -39.44 -42.91
N THR A 427 24.74 -39.16 -44.21
CA THR A 427 26.00 -38.72 -44.87
C THR A 427 26.45 -37.34 -44.40
N LYS A 428 25.52 -36.41 -44.18
CA LYS A 428 25.82 -35.09 -43.61
C LYS A 428 26.34 -35.21 -42.18
N THR A 429 25.67 -36.01 -41.35
CA THR A 429 26.06 -36.24 -39.95
C THR A 429 27.43 -36.92 -39.87
N ASN A 430 27.70 -37.90 -40.73
CA ASN A 430 29.00 -38.54 -40.85
C ASN A 430 30.11 -37.53 -41.16
N LYS A 431 29.93 -36.66 -42.18
CA LYS A 431 30.90 -35.60 -42.50
C LYS A 431 31.13 -34.63 -41.34
N GLN A 432 30.06 -34.22 -40.66
CA GLN A 432 30.15 -33.31 -39.51
C GLN A 432 30.97 -33.92 -38.37
N TYR A 433 30.70 -35.17 -38.00
CA TYR A 433 31.48 -35.89 -37.00
C TYR A 433 32.91 -36.15 -37.44
N LYS A 434 33.14 -36.48 -38.72
CA LYS A 434 34.47 -36.69 -39.28
C LYS A 434 35.34 -35.44 -39.11
N THR A 435 34.81 -34.26 -39.47
CA THR A 435 35.51 -32.99 -39.28
C THR A 435 35.71 -32.66 -37.80
N ARG A 436 34.68 -32.81 -36.97
CA ARG A 436 34.72 -32.48 -35.54
C ARG A 436 35.75 -33.33 -34.80
N ILE A 437 35.78 -34.64 -35.03
CA ILE A 437 36.71 -35.56 -34.38
C ILE A 437 38.15 -35.28 -34.84
N LYS A 438 38.39 -35.01 -36.13
CA LYS A 438 39.74 -34.62 -36.60
C LYS A 438 40.25 -33.35 -35.92
N LEU A 439 39.39 -32.34 -35.74
CA LEU A 439 39.74 -31.12 -35.02
C LEU A 439 40.02 -31.40 -33.54
N GLN A 440 39.18 -32.21 -32.88
CA GLN A 440 39.38 -32.61 -31.48
C GLN A 440 40.69 -33.38 -31.27
N MET A 441 41.04 -34.29 -32.18
CA MET A 441 42.32 -35.00 -32.16
C MET A 441 43.50 -34.06 -32.39
N ALA A 442 43.40 -33.10 -33.33
CA ALA A 442 44.48 -32.13 -33.59
C ALA A 442 44.77 -31.21 -32.39
N ILE A 443 43.76 -30.94 -31.57
CA ILE A 443 43.85 -30.10 -30.36
C ILE A 443 44.21 -30.95 -29.12
N ASN A 444 44.42 -32.27 -29.27
CA ASN A 444 44.60 -33.22 -28.16
C ASN A 444 43.50 -33.09 -27.09
N TYR A 445 42.26 -33.02 -27.55
CA TYR A 445 41.11 -32.84 -26.69
C TYR A 445 40.84 -34.11 -25.85
N PRO A 446 40.78 -34.04 -24.50
CA PRO A 446 40.78 -35.24 -23.64
C PRO A 446 39.57 -36.16 -23.79
N TYR A 447 38.43 -35.63 -24.26
CA TYR A 447 37.16 -36.36 -24.33
C TYR A 447 36.67 -36.51 -25.78
N SER A 448 37.60 -36.91 -26.65
CA SER A 448 37.31 -37.31 -28.03
C SER A 448 36.91 -38.79 -28.07
N PHE A 449 36.04 -39.15 -29.01
CA PHE A 449 35.64 -40.53 -29.25
C PHE A 449 36.85 -41.42 -29.57
N ALA A 450 36.84 -42.66 -29.07
CA ALA A 450 37.87 -43.64 -29.36
C ALA A 450 37.79 -44.17 -30.81
N GLY A 451 38.95 -44.30 -31.47
CA GLY A 451 39.07 -44.88 -32.81
C GLY A 451 39.77 -43.97 -33.82
N PHE A 452 40.18 -44.54 -34.96
CA PHE A 452 40.85 -43.81 -36.02
C PHE A 452 39.87 -43.37 -37.10
N VAL A 453 39.79 -42.06 -37.35
CA VAL A 453 38.81 -41.47 -38.29
C VAL A 453 39.05 -41.86 -39.76
N ASP A 454 40.29 -42.17 -40.12
CA ASP A 454 40.68 -42.57 -41.48
C ASP A 454 41.03 -44.07 -41.57
N ASP A 455 40.52 -44.88 -40.63
CA ASP A 455 40.67 -46.34 -40.70
C ASP A 455 39.94 -46.91 -41.92
N PRO A 456 40.57 -47.82 -42.70
CA PRO A 456 39.92 -48.52 -43.80
C PRO A 456 38.71 -49.36 -43.38
N ASP A 457 38.69 -49.87 -42.14
CA ASP A 457 37.58 -50.62 -41.58
C ASP A 457 36.55 -49.67 -40.92
N PRO A 458 35.32 -49.56 -41.46
CA PRO A 458 34.26 -48.75 -40.86
C PRO A 458 33.92 -49.13 -39.41
N PHE A 459 34.20 -50.38 -39.00
CA PHE A 459 33.95 -50.85 -37.63
C PHE A 459 35.06 -50.50 -36.64
N GLN A 460 36.20 -49.94 -37.09
CA GLN A 460 37.26 -49.40 -36.22
C GLN A 460 37.20 -47.86 -36.09
N GLN A 461 36.31 -47.21 -36.84
CA GLN A 461 36.08 -45.77 -36.76
C GLN A 461 35.37 -45.38 -35.45
N PRO A 462 35.39 -44.12 -35.02
CA PRO A 462 34.63 -43.66 -33.85
C PRO A 462 33.14 -44.03 -33.83
N ALA A 463 32.55 -44.24 -32.65
CA ALA A 463 31.18 -44.72 -32.48
C ALA A 463 30.10 -43.96 -33.31
N PRO A 464 30.10 -42.61 -33.39
CA PRO A 464 29.15 -41.89 -34.25
C PRO A 464 29.30 -42.22 -35.74
N LEU A 465 30.53 -42.48 -36.20
CA LEU A 465 30.82 -42.85 -37.59
C LEU A 465 30.40 -44.31 -37.87
N LYS A 466 30.65 -45.23 -36.91
CA LYS A 466 30.14 -46.62 -37.00
C LYS A 466 28.62 -46.64 -37.12
N LEU A 467 27.91 -45.90 -36.26
CA LEU A 467 26.46 -45.79 -36.30
C LEU A 467 25.97 -45.21 -37.63
N CYS A 468 26.59 -44.14 -38.13
CA CYS A 468 26.23 -43.56 -39.43
C CYS A 468 26.43 -44.57 -40.56
N TYR A 469 27.52 -45.34 -40.54
CA TYR A 469 27.80 -46.37 -41.55
C TYR A 469 26.74 -47.48 -41.52
N GLN A 470 26.51 -48.09 -40.35
CA GLN A 470 25.50 -49.14 -40.18
C GLN A 470 24.10 -48.65 -40.60
N LEU A 471 23.69 -47.45 -40.18
CA LEU A 471 22.40 -46.86 -40.58
C LEU A 471 22.34 -46.60 -42.10
N THR A 472 23.43 -46.17 -42.70
CA THR A 472 23.49 -45.94 -44.16
C THR A 472 23.37 -47.25 -44.93
N GLU A 473 24.05 -48.32 -44.49
CA GLU A 473 23.94 -49.64 -45.11
C GLU A 473 22.54 -50.24 -44.92
N ASP A 474 21.93 -50.08 -43.75
CA ASP A 474 20.54 -50.48 -43.51
C ASP A 474 19.56 -49.77 -44.47
N VAL A 475 19.75 -48.46 -44.69
CA VAL A 475 18.91 -47.71 -45.64
C VAL A 475 19.14 -48.15 -47.08
N LYS A 476 20.39 -48.38 -47.48
CA LYS A 476 20.71 -48.91 -48.83
C LYS A 476 20.11 -50.29 -49.05
N TRP A 477 20.20 -51.16 -48.04
CA TRP A 477 19.58 -52.49 -48.06
C TRP A 477 18.06 -52.42 -48.22
N PHE A 478 17.37 -51.44 -47.63
CA PHE A 478 15.95 -51.27 -47.88
C PHE A 478 15.70 -50.69 -49.29
N LYS A 479 16.53 -49.73 -49.72
CA LYS A 479 16.39 -49.02 -50.99
C LYS A 479 16.46 -49.95 -52.21
N GLN A 480 17.27 -51.01 -52.18
CA GLN A 480 17.32 -52.00 -53.26
C GLN A 480 15.98 -52.69 -53.53
N PHE A 481 15.07 -52.78 -52.54
CA PHE A 481 13.76 -53.41 -52.70
C PHE A 481 12.66 -52.42 -53.11
N VAL A 482 12.94 -51.12 -53.21
CA VAL A 482 11.97 -50.11 -53.65
C VAL A 482 11.39 -50.41 -55.04
N PRO A 483 12.15 -50.91 -56.04
CA PRO A 483 11.57 -51.31 -57.33
C PRO A 483 10.47 -52.36 -57.21
N LEU A 484 10.60 -53.35 -56.31
CA LEU A 484 9.53 -54.32 -56.04
C LEU A 484 8.28 -53.62 -55.50
N LEU A 485 8.47 -52.67 -54.59
CA LEU A 485 7.35 -51.88 -54.06
C LEU A 485 6.65 -51.10 -55.18
N THR A 486 7.40 -50.50 -56.10
CA THR A 486 6.87 -49.76 -57.26
C THR A 486 5.99 -50.64 -58.14
N ILE A 487 6.41 -51.87 -58.43
CA ILE A 487 5.65 -52.81 -59.27
C ILE A 487 4.39 -53.28 -58.53
N PHE A 488 4.53 -53.73 -57.29
CA PHE A 488 3.42 -54.32 -56.56
C PHE A 488 2.38 -53.29 -56.07
N ARG A 489 2.74 -52.00 -56.01
CA ARG A 489 1.82 -50.89 -55.68
C ARG A 489 1.38 -50.08 -56.91
N ASN A 490 1.67 -50.54 -58.13
CA ASN A 490 1.23 -49.85 -59.32
C ASN A 490 -0.29 -50.08 -59.54
N PRO A 491 -1.14 -49.03 -59.47
CA PRO A 491 -2.59 -49.17 -59.60
C PRO A 491 -3.05 -49.60 -61.00
N ALA A 492 -2.17 -49.53 -62.01
CA ALA A 492 -2.47 -50.01 -63.36
C ALA A 492 -2.37 -51.54 -63.50
N VAL A 493 -1.85 -52.25 -62.50
CA VAL A 493 -1.76 -53.72 -62.50
C VAL A 493 -3.16 -54.30 -62.24
N GLN A 494 -3.61 -55.17 -63.13
CA GLN A 494 -4.94 -55.80 -63.11
C GLN A 494 -4.77 -57.30 -62.91
N GLN A 495 -5.86 -58.03 -62.64
CA GLN A 495 -5.81 -59.48 -62.40
C GLN A 495 -5.04 -60.25 -63.49
N LEU A 496 -5.26 -59.90 -64.76
CA LEU A 496 -4.54 -60.52 -65.88
C LEU A 496 -3.01 -60.32 -65.81
N HIS A 497 -2.56 -59.20 -65.26
CA HIS A 497 -1.13 -58.93 -65.04
C HIS A 497 -0.59 -59.81 -63.90
N TRP A 498 -1.33 -59.95 -62.80
CA TRP A 498 -0.98 -60.85 -61.69
C TRP A 498 -0.90 -62.31 -62.13
N ASP A 499 -1.83 -62.79 -62.96
CA ASP A 499 -1.84 -64.15 -63.47
C ASP A 499 -0.59 -64.43 -64.33
N LYS A 500 -0.20 -63.46 -65.18
CA LYS A 500 1.01 -63.56 -66.01
C LYS A 500 2.29 -63.56 -65.17
N MET A 501 2.41 -62.65 -64.20
CA MET A 501 3.56 -62.62 -63.30
C MET A 501 3.66 -63.89 -62.45
N SER A 502 2.52 -64.41 -61.98
CA SER A 502 2.46 -65.65 -61.21
C SER A 502 2.87 -66.88 -62.04
N ALA A 503 2.55 -66.90 -63.34
CA ALA A 503 3.02 -67.94 -64.25
C ALA A 503 4.55 -67.91 -64.45
N ILE A 504 5.15 -66.72 -64.49
CA ILE A 504 6.61 -66.53 -64.58
C ILE A 504 7.29 -66.94 -63.27
N ALA A 505 6.76 -66.49 -62.12
CA ALA A 505 7.30 -66.79 -60.80
C ALA A 505 7.02 -68.24 -60.32
N LYS A 506 6.08 -68.95 -60.96
CA LYS A 506 5.62 -70.32 -60.63
C LYS A 506 4.89 -70.47 -59.30
N PHE A 507 4.42 -69.36 -58.72
CA PHE A 507 3.55 -69.32 -57.53
C PHE A 507 2.68 -68.05 -57.59
N ASP A 508 1.59 -68.01 -56.81
CA ASP A 508 0.66 -66.88 -56.81
C ASP A 508 1.28 -65.63 -56.16
N LEU A 509 1.34 -64.55 -56.95
CA LEU A 509 1.87 -63.24 -56.56
C LEU A 509 0.79 -62.23 -56.17
N THR A 510 -0.49 -62.59 -56.28
CA THR A 510 -1.59 -61.67 -56.06
C THR A 510 -1.60 -61.17 -54.60
N PRO A 511 -1.49 -59.84 -54.35
CA PRO A 511 -1.52 -59.32 -52.99
C PRO A 511 -2.86 -59.63 -52.30
N ASN A 512 -2.82 -60.04 -51.03
CA ASN A 512 -3.98 -60.29 -50.19
C ASN A 512 -3.91 -59.47 -48.90
N ALA A 513 -4.97 -59.53 -48.08
CA ALA A 513 -5.06 -58.77 -46.82
C ALA A 513 -3.93 -59.07 -45.80
N GLY A 514 -3.22 -60.18 -45.96
CA GLY A 514 -2.06 -60.56 -45.14
C GLY A 514 -0.71 -60.27 -45.79
N THR A 515 -0.66 -59.67 -46.98
CA THR A 515 0.58 -59.31 -47.66
C THR A 515 1.27 -58.17 -46.90
N THR A 516 2.54 -58.36 -46.58
CA THR A 516 3.42 -57.34 -46.02
C THR A 516 4.63 -57.18 -46.92
N PHE A 517 5.30 -56.03 -46.88
CA PHE A 517 6.47 -55.82 -47.72
C PHE A 517 7.60 -56.80 -47.37
N ARG A 518 7.74 -57.17 -46.09
CA ARG A 518 8.68 -58.23 -45.65
C ARG A 518 8.40 -59.57 -46.33
N LYS A 519 7.13 -59.97 -46.48
CA LYS A 519 6.79 -61.21 -47.20
C LYS A 519 7.19 -61.14 -48.67
N LEU A 520 7.00 -60.00 -49.33
CA LEU A 520 7.40 -59.79 -50.72
C LEU A 520 8.93 -59.86 -50.90
N ILE A 521 9.69 -59.26 -49.97
CA ILE A 521 11.15 -59.37 -49.99
C ILE A 521 11.58 -60.84 -49.83
N ASN A 522 10.94 -61.59 -48.94
CA ASN A 522 11.24 -63.01 -48.71
C ASN A 522 10.89 -63.93 -49.90
N MET A 523 10.08 -63.46 -50.86
CA MET A 523 9.80 -64.20 -52.10
C MET A 523 10.98 -64.16 -53.09
N ASN A 524 12.02 -63.35 -52.81
CA ASN A 524 13.26 -63.28 -53.58
C ASN A 524 13.09 -63.00 -55.09
N LEU A 525 12.16 -62.10 -55.42
CA LEU A 525 11.77 -61.78 -56.80
C LEU A 525 12.69 -60.76 -57.49
N MET A 526 13.78 -60.34 -56.84
CA MET A 526 14.67 -59.29 -57.37
C MET A 526 15.34 -59.70 -58.69
N GLU A 527 15.66 -60.98 -58.90
CA GLU A 527 16.29 -61.48 -60.14
C GLU A 527 15.30 -61.65 -61.30
N ASP A 528 14.00 -61.74 -60.99
CA ASP A 528 12.94 -61.91 -61.97
C ASP A 528 12.32 -60.57 -62.40
N LEU A 529 12.79 -59.44 -61.87
CA LEU A 529 12.29 -58.08 -62.18
C LEU A 529 12.36 -57.71 -63.67
N GLU A 530 13.30 -58.27 -64.41
CA GLU A 530 13.52 -57.98 -65.85
C GLU A 530 12.75 -58.91 -66.78
N LYS A 531 12.17 -60.00 -66.26
CA LYS A 531 11.42 -61.02 -67.03
C LYS A 531 9.95 -60.67 -67.09
#